data_AF-A0A5M8FP93-F1
#
_entry.id   AF-A0A5M8FP93-F1
#
_cell.length_a   1.000
_cell.length_b   1.000
_cell.length_c   1.000
_cell.angle_alpha   90.00
_cell.angle_beta   90.00
_cell.angle_gamma   90.00
#
_symmetry.space_group_name_H-M   'P 1'
#
loop_
_entity.id
_entity.type
_entity.pdbx_description
1 polymer ?
#
loop_
_entity_poly.entity_id
_entity_poly.type
_entity_poly.pdbx_seq_one_letter_code
_entity_poly.pdbx_strand_id
1 'polypeptide(L)'
;MATTYSPEFKADLIAKMLPPQSRPVLELARESGVPKDTLYCWRGKALAGGSPPAETRSRPAQDWPPKARFQAVLETAAMNAEQTAAYCRRRGLYPEQLAQWRTACEQATSPPTPPARHALEEAKAQRARIRELERELQRKNAALAETAALLALKKNVWSAPVVQVPSARC
;
A
#
# COMPACT_ATOMS: atom_id res chain seq x y z
N MET A 1 19.98 16.63 7.22
CA MET A 1 21.42 16.35 7.05
C MET A 1 21.62 14.86 7.21
N ALA A 2 21.81 14.10 6.12
CA ALA A 2 22.11 12.67 6.22
C ALA A 2 23.60 12.52 6.56
N THR A 3 23.91 12.19 7.81
CA THR A 3 25.29 11.90 8.22
C THR A 3 25.70 10.55 7.64
N THR A 4 26.55 10.58 6.63
CA THR A 4 27.17 9.39 6.04
C THR A 4 28.37 8.98 6.88
N TYR A 5 28.24 7.88 7.61
CA TYR A 5 29.33 7.27 8.37
C TYR A 5 30.16 6.36 7.46
N SER A 6 31.49 6.38 7.62
CA SER A 6 32.39 5.46 6.92
C SER A 6 32.02 4.00 7.24
N PRO A 7 32.08 3.08 6.24
CA PRO A 7 31.75 1.67 6.45
C PRO A 7 32.68 0.99 7.47
N GLU A 8 33.96 1.37 7.50
CA GLU A 8 34.96 0.82 8.42
C GLU A 8 34.65 1.23 9.87
N PHE A 9 34.30 2.50 10.08
CA PHE A 9 33.92 3.04 11.37
C PHE A 9 32.66 2.36 11.93
N LYS A 10 31.67 2.13 11.06
CA LYS A 10 30.46 1.39 11.41
C LYS A 10 30.76 -0.06 11.80
N ALA A 11 31.66 -0.74 11.08
CA ALA A 11 32.02 -2.12 11.37
C ALA A 11 32.73 -2.27 12.72
N ASP A 12 33.65 -1.36 13.07
CA ASP A 12 34.35 -1.35 14.35
C ASP A 12 33.39 -1.15 15.54
N LEU A 13 32.46 -0.20 15.42
CA LEU A 13 31.42 0.01 16.45
C LEU A 13 30.50 -1.20 16.59
N ILE A 14 30.13 -1.85 15.49
CA ILE A 14 29.33 -3.09 15.53
C ILE A 14 30.10 -4.22 16.22
N ALA A 15 31.40 -4.38 15.94
CA ALA A 15 32.24 -5.40 16.58
C ALA A 15 32.32 -5.19 18.10
N LYS A 16 32.42 -3.94 18.56
CA LYS A 16 32.42 -3.58 19.99
C LYS A 16 31.09 -3.87 20.69
N MET A 17 29.96 -3.78 19.98
CA MET A 17 28.61 -4.05 20.51
C MET A 17 28.23 -5.54 20.55
N LEU A 18 28.99 -6.40 19.87
CA LEU A 18 28.72 -7.84 19.76
C LEU A 18 29.68 -8.65 20.65
N PRO A 19 29.36 -9.92 20.95
CA PRO A 19 30.32 -10.84 21.57
C PRO A 19 31.59 -10.93 20.72
N PRO A 20 32.80 -10.93 21.32
CA PRO A 20 33.09 -11.16 22.74
C PRO A 20 33.07 -9.92 23.64
N GLN A 21 33.08 -8.71 23.09
CA GLN A 21 33.26 -7.47 23.87
C GLN A 21 31.96 -6.97 24.52
N SER A 22 30.81 -7.13 23.85
CA SER A 22 29.46 -6.81 24.36
C SER A 22 29.33 -5.46 25.08
N ARG A 23 30.03 -4.41 24.61
CA ARG A 23 30.02 -3.09 25.26
C ARG A 23 28.63 -2.44 25.20
N PRO A 24 28.22 -1.69 26.24
CA PRO A 24 26.90 -1.07 26.27
C PRO A 24 26.79 0.07 25.24
N VAL A 25 25.67 0.08 24.52
CA VAL A 25 25.38 1.06 23.44
C VAL A 25 25.45 2.51 23.94
N LEU A 26 25.12 2.75 25.22
CA LEU A 26 25.15 4.07 25.84
C LEU A 26 26.56 4.62 26.02
N GLU A 27 27.55 3.78 26.31
CA GLU A 27 28.96 4.22 26.41
C GLU A 27 29.50 4.54 25.02
N LEU A 28 29.24 3.67 24.04
CA LEU A 28 29.68 3.89 22.67
C LEU A 28 29.03 5.13 22.05
N ALA A 29 27.78 5.46 22.39
CA ALA A 29 27.15 6.70 21.94
C ALA A 29 27.87 7.95 22.46
N ARG A 30 28.37 7.91 23.71
CA ARG A 30 29.14 9.01 24.31
C ARG A 30 30.53 9.14 23.69
N GLU A 31 31.19 8.01 23.42
CA GLU A 31 32.54 7.99 22.84
C GLU A 31 32.56 8.37 21.35
N SER A 32 31.60 7.86 20.58
CA SER A 32 31.57 8.01 19.11
C SER A 32 30.79 9.23 18.62
N GLY A 33 30.00 9.87 19.49
CA GLY A 33 29.07 10.94 19.10
C GLY A 33 27.90 10.47 18.21
N VAL A 34 27.75 9.16 17.99
CA VAL A 34 26.66 8.60 17.18
C VAL A 34 25.39 8.51 18.03
N PRO A 35 24.22 8.94 17.50
CA PRO A 35 22.96 8.81 18.22
C PRO A 35 22.69 7.36 18.62
N LYS A 36 22.23 7.18 19.87
CA LYS A 36 21.89 5.86 20.45
C LYS A 36 20.98 5.03 19.53
N ASP A 37 20.00 5.67 18.90
CA ASP A 37 19.01 4.99 18.05
C ASP A 37 19.66 4.41 16.79
N THR A 38 20.66 5.10 16.26
CA THR A 38 21.44 4.64 15.10
C THR A 38 22.30 3.43 15.46
N LEU A 39 22.94 3.44 16.63
CA LEU A 39 23.73 2.30 17.12
C LEU A 39 22.86 1.06 17.38
N TYR A 40 21.67 1.23 18.00
CA TYR A 40 20.70 0.15 18.15
C TYR A 40 20.23 -0.40 16.81
N CYS A 41 19.98 0.47 15.82
CA CYS A 41 19.63 0.04 14.46
C CYS A 41 20.75 -0.78 13.81
N TRP A 42 22.01 -0.37 13.95
CA TRP A 42 23.16 -1.09 13.41
C TRP A 42 23.38 -2.44 14.09
N ARG A 43 23.30 -2.50 15.42
CA ARG A 43 23.36 -3.74 16.18
C ARG A 43 22.26 -4.72 15.76
N GLY A 44 21.03 -4.23 15.62
CA GLY A 44 19.90 -5.04 15.15
C GLY A 44 20.10 -5.58 13.74
N LYS A 45 20.61 -4.76 12.82
CA LYS A 45 20.95 -5.18 11.44
C LYS A 45 22.11 -6.18 11.40
N ALA A 46 23.10 -6.04 12.28
CA ALA A 46 24.23 -6.97 12.34
C ALA A 46 23.81 -8.33 12.92
N LEU A 47 22.98 -8.35 13.96
CA LEU A 47 22.40 -9.59 14.52
C LEU A 47 21.48 -10.28 13.52
N ALA A 48 20.68 -9.52 12.78
CA ALA A 48 19.83 -10.03 11.71
C ALA A 48 20.59 -10.36 10.40
N GLY A 49 21.87 -9.99 10.31
CA GLY A 49 22.74 -10.24 9.17
C GLY A 49 23.62 -11.49 9.31
N GLY A 50 23.75 -12.05 10.53
CA GLY A 50 24.50 -13.29 10.80
C GLY A 50 23.70 -14.58 10.63
N SER A 51 22.40 -14.45 10.39
CA SER A 51 21.47 -15.52 10.00
C SER A 51 20.34 -14.78 9.28
N PRO A 52 19.79 -15.28 8.15
CA PRO A 52 18.61 -14.66 7.56
C PRO A 52 17.62 -14.45 8.69
N PRO A 53 16.98 -13.26 8.82
CA PRO A 53 16.02 -13.05 9.88
C PRO A 53 15.03 -14.20 9.72
N ALA A 54 15.06 -15.13 10.68
CA ALA A 54 14.03 -16.13 10.79
C ALA A 54 12.76 -15.30 10.75
N GLU A 55 11.96 -15.51 9.70
CA GLU A 55 10.72 -14.81 9.44
C GLU A 55 9.71 -15.27 10.49
N THR A 56 10.01 -15.01 11.76
CA THR A 56 9.16 -15.24 12.93
C THR A 56 8.50 -13.94 13.35
N ARG A 57 8.42 -12.95 12.46
CA ARG A 57 7.23 -12.12 12.43
C ARG A 57 6.22 -12.95 11.66
N SER A 58 5.16 -13.43 12.32
CA SER A 58 3.95 -13.88 11.64
C SER A 58 3.60 -12.82 10.62
N ARG A 59 3.99 -13.03 9.35
CA ARG A 59 3.52 -12.20 8.25
C ARG A 59 2.02 -12.42 8.24
N PRO A 60 1.19 -11.38 8.41
CA PRO A 60 -0.23 -11.54 8.24
C PRO A 60 -0.47 -12.23 6.90
N ALA A 61 -1.42 -13.17 6.83
CA ALA A 61 -1.61 -14.03 5.66
C ALA A 61 -1.79 -13.27 4.33
N GLN A 62 -2.10 -11.97 4.39
CA GLN A 62 -2.13 -11.04 3.26
C GLN A 62 -0.76 -10.82 2.59
N ASP A 63 0.35 -10.96 3.31
CA ASP A 63 1.71 -10.75 2.78
C ASP A 63 2.31 -11.97 2.06
N TRP A 64 1.60 -13.10 2.05
CA TRP A 64 2.05 -14.29 1.34
C TRP A 64 1.84 -14.15 -0.17
N PRO A 65 2.89 -14.29 -1.01
CA PRO A 65 2.72 -14.22 -2.45
C PRO A 65 1.83 -15.38 -2.93
N PRO A 66 1.01 -15.19 -3.99
CA PRO A 66 0.05 -16.21 -4.45
C PRO A 66 0.68 -17.59 -4.71
N LYS A 67 1.89 -17.61 -5.28
CA LYS A 67 2.66 -18.84 -5.50
C LYS A 67 3.00 -19.58 -4.20
N ALA A 68 3.37 -18.87 -3.15
CA ALA A 68 3.69 -19.48 -1.85
C ALA A 68 2.43 -19.99 -1.13
N ARG A 69 1.28 -19.31 -1.29
CA ARG A 69 -0.01 -19.80 -0.80
C ARG A 69 -0.38 -21.13 -1.44
N PHE A 70 -0.27 -21.20 -2.77
CA PHE A 70 -0.54 -22.42 -3.52
C PHE A 70 0.40 -23.57 -3.13
N GLN A 71 1.70 -23.29 -2.99
CA GLN A 71 2.67 -24.28 -2.53
C GLN A 71 2.35 -24.79 -1.12
N ALA A 72 1.97 -23.90 -0.20
CA ALA A 72 1.56 -24.31 1.15
C ALA A 72 0.30 -25.20 1.13
N VAL A 73 -0.65 -24.92 0.24
CA VAL A 73 -1.84 -25.77 0.02
C VAL A 73 -1.44 -27.16 -0.51
N LEU A 74 -0.51 -27.23 -1.46
CA LEU A 74 0.00 -28.50 -2.00
C LEU A 74 0.76 -29.32 -0.95
N GLU A 75 1.68 -28.70 -0.21
CA GLU A 75 2.48 -29.39 0.82
C GLU A 75 1.59 -29.99 1.91
N THR A 76 0.52 -29.29 2.28
CA THR A 76 -0.41 -29.72 3.33
C THR A 76 -1.51 -30.67 2.84
N ALA A 77 -1.64 -30.90 1.53
CA ALA A 77 -2.74 -31.69 0.97
C ALA A 77 -2.74 -33.15 1.46
N ALA A 78 -1.55 -33.72 1.70
CA ALA A 78 -1.39 -35.08 2.21
C ALA A 78 -1.18 -35.16 3.75
N MET A 79 -1.22 -34.03 4.46
CA MET A 79 -0.95 -33.97 5.89
C MET A 79 -2.21 -34.18 6.73
N ASN A 80 -2.08 -34.87 7.87
CA ASN A 80 -3.15 -34.99 8.87
C ASN A 80 -3.37 -33.66 9.63
N ALA A 81 -4.45 -33.57 10.41
CA ALA A 81 -4.80 -32.36 11.17
C ALA A 81 -3.68 -31.88 12.11
N GLU A 82 -3.01 -32.82 12.81
CA GLU A 82 -1.89 -32.51 13.71
C GLU A 82 -0.66 -31.98 12.96
N GLN A 83 -0.34 -32.60 11.83
CA GLN A 83 0.78 -32.21 10.97
C GLN A 83 0.52 -30.83 10.34
N THR A 84 -0.72 -30.57 9.93
CA THR A 84 -1.15 -29.28 9.40
C THR A 84 -1.05 -28.20 10.49
N ALA A 85 -1.48 -28.48 11.72
CA ALA A 85 -1.35 -27.55 12.84
C ALA A 85 0.13 -27.26 13.18
N ALA A 86 1.00 -28.27 13.15
CA ALA A 86 2.43 -28.09 13.35
C ALA A 86 3.08 -27.26 12.22
N TYR A 87 2.69 -27.52 10.98
CA TYR A 87 3.12 -26.75 9.80
C TYR A 87 2.70 -25.28 9.91
N CYS A 88 1.43 -25.04 10.25
CA CYS A 88 0.85 -23.72 10.50
C CYS A 88 1.63 -22.94 11.57
N ARG A 89 1.93 -23.56 12.72
CA ARG A 89 2.74 -22.94 13.79
C ARG A 89 4.16 -22.58 13.34
N ARG A 90 4.82 -23.44 12.56
CA ARG A 90 6.18 -23.19 12.05
C ARG A 90 6.23 -22.05 11.05
N ARG A 91 5.20 -21.89 10.24
CA ARG A 91 5.14 -20.88 9.16
C ARG A 91 4.36 -19.62 9.55
N GLY A 92 3.80 -19.54 10.76
CA GLY A 92 3.00 -18.40 11.21
C GLY A 92 1.66 -18.28 10.49
N LEU A 93 1.06 -19.41 10.11
CA LEU A 93 -0.22 -19.50 9.40
C LEU A 93 -1.31 -20.05 10.34
N TYR A 94 -2.56 -19.71 10.05
CA TYR A 94 -3.72 -20.31 10.70
C TYR A 94 -4.34 -21.41 9.81
N PRO A 95 -4.82 -22.52 10.38
CA PRO A 95 -5.44 -23.60 9.60
C PRO A 95 -6.66 -23.13 8.81
N GLU A 96 -7.41 -22.15 9.33
CA GLU A 96 -8.57 -21.55 8.66
C GLU A 96 -8.16 -20.83 7.37
N GLN A 97 -7.00 -20.15 7.37
CA GLN A 97 -6.48 -19.46 6.19
C GLN A 97 -6.08 -20.46 5.10
N LEU A 98 -5.49 -21.58 5.50
CA LEU A 98 -5.10 -22.63 4.59
C LEU A 98 -6.32 -23.34 3.99
N ALA A 99 -7.39 -23.52 4.77
CA ALA A 99 -8.68 -23.99 4.28
C ALA A 99 -9.33 -23.01 3.29
N GLN A 100 -9.29 -21.70 3.57
CA GLN A 100 -9.76 -20.66 2.65
C GLN A 100 -8.98 -20.66 1.32
N TRP A 101 -7.67 -20.90 1.36
CA TRP A 101 -6.86 -20.98 0.14
C TRP A 101 -7.17 -22.24 -0.67
N ARG A 102 -7.46 -23.36 -0.02
CA ARG A 102 -7.93 -24.58 -0.69
C ARG A 102 -9.24 -24.33 -1.43
N THR A 103 -10.24 -23.79 -0.74
CA THR A 103 -11.56 -23.51 -1.35
C THR A 103 -11.46 -22.48 -2.47
N ALA A 104 -10.61 -21.46 -2.33
CA ALA A 104 -10.37 -20.49 -3.40
C ALA A 104 -9.73 -21.14 -4.65
N CYS A 105 -8.82 -22.10 -4.49
CA CYS A 105 -8.25 -22.84 -5.62
C CYS A 105 -9.29 -23.71 -6.34
N GLU A 106 -10.16 -24.37 -5.57
CA GLU A 106 -11.26 -25.20 -6.11
C GLU A 106 -12.29 -24.34 -6.86
N GLN A 107 -12.66 -23.18 -6.29
CA GLN A 107 -13.59 -22.23 -6.90
C GLN A 107 -13.01 -21.58 -8.17
N ALA A 108 -11.71 -21.30 -8.20
CA ALA A 108 -11.05 -20.76 -9.40
C ALA A 108 -10.99 -21.78 -10.55
N THR A 109 -10.94 -23.07 -10.22
CA THR A 109 -10.94 -24.15 -11.21
C THR A 109 -12.36 -24.49 -11.69
N SER A 110 -13.36 -24.23 -10.86
CA SER A 110 -14.77 -24.47 -11.20
C SER A 110 -15.28 -23.42 -12.19
N PRO A 111 -16.06 -23.80 -13.21
CA PRO A 111 -16.67 -22.83 -14.11
C PRO A 111 -17.55 -21.87 -13.30
N PRO A 112 -17.54 -20.55 -13.59
CA PRO A 112 -18.35 -19.59 -12.85
C PRO A 112 -19.81 -20.01 -12.96
N THR A 113 -20.45 -20.11 -11.80
CA THR A 113 -21.85 -20.52 -11.69
C THR A 113 -22.74 -19.55 -12.49
N PRO A 114 -23.88 -20.01 -13.05
CA PRO A 114 -24.80 -19.15 -13.79
C PRO A 114 -25.15 -17.82 -13.08
N PRO A 115 -25.40 -17.75 -11.75
CA PRO A 115 -25.62 -16.47 -11.07
C PRO A 115 -24.39 -15.56 -11.08
N ALA A 116 -23.17 -16.10 -10.97
CA ALA A 116 -21.94 -15.30 -11.03
C ALA A 116 -21.72 -14.67 -12.41
N ARG A 117 -22.07 -15.39 -13.48
CA ARG A 117 -22.04 -14.85 -14.85
C ARG A 117 -23.07 -13.73 -15.03
N HIS A 118 -24.30 -13.93 -14.56
CA HIS A 118 -25.35 -12.93 -14.63
C HIS A 118 -24.97 -11.64 -13.88
N ALA A 119 -24.43 -11.77 -12.67
CA ALA A 119 -23.94 -10.64 -11.89
C ALA A 119 -22.80 -9.86 -12.58
N LEU A 120 -21.91 -10.56 -13.31
CA LEU A 120 -20.84 -9.90 -14.07
C LEU A 120 -21.41 -9.09 -15.24
N GLU A 121 -22.38 -9.62 -15.97
CA GLU A 121 -23.03 -8.92 -17.08
C GLU A 121 -23.87 -7.74 -16.59
N GLU A 122 -24.61 -7.89 -15.50
CA GLU A 122 -25.31 -6.79 -14.83
C GLU A 122 -24.34 -5.68 -14.41
N ALA A 123 -23.20 -6.03 -13.80
CA ALA A 123 -22.20 -5.05 -13.41
C ALA A 123 -21.60 -4.31 -14.62
N LYS A 124 -21.41 -4.98 -15.76
CA LYS A 124 -20.99 -4.34 -17.01
C LYS A 124 -22.05 -3.40 -17.55
N ALA A 125 -23.31 -3.83 -17.59
CA ALA A 125 -24.43 -3.02 -18.05
C ALA A 125 -24.61 -1.76 -17.18
N GLN A 126 -24.52 -1.91 -15.85
CA GLN A 126 -24.55 -0.80 -14.90
C GLN A 126 -23.40 0.18 -15.13
N ARG A 127 -22.16 -0.31 -15.31
CA ARG A 127 -21.01 0.55 -15.61
C ARG A 127 -21.17 1.32 -16.93
N ALA A 128 -21.73 0.69 -17.96
CA ALA A 128 -22.03 1.36 -19.22
C ALA A 128 -23.08 2.46 -19.01
N ARG A 129 -24.13 2.17 -18.23
CA ARG A 129 -25.17 3.15 -17.92
C ARG A 129 -24.63 4.34 -17.12
N ILE A 130 -23.78 4.09 -16.13
CA ILE A 130 -23.13 5.15 -15.34
C ILE A 130 -22.32 6.08 -16.26
N ARG A 131 -21.49 5.51 -17.14
CA ARG A 131 -20.67 6.31 -18.08
C ARG A 131 -21.54 7.16 -19.02
N GLU A 132 -22.66 6.62 -19.48
CA GLU A 132 -23.57 7.38 -20.35
C GLU A 132 -24.23 8.53 -19.59
N LEU A 133 -24.72 8.25 -18.37
CA LEU A 133 -25.30 9.28 -17.50
C LEU A 133 -24.28 10.37 -17.13
N GLU A 134 -23.03 10.00 -16.85
CA GLU A 134 -21.95 10.95 -16.60
C GLU A 134 -21.70 11.88 -17.80
N ARG A 135 -21.70 11.36 -19.02
CA ARG A 135 -21.57 12.17 -20.24
C ARG A 135 -22.75 13.11 -20.45
N GLU A 136 -23.97 12.62 -20.24
CA GLU A 136 -25.16 13.46 -20.33
C GLU A 136 -25.13 14.59 -19.30
N LEU A 137 -24.72 14.29 -18.06
CA LEU A 137 -24.53 15.29 -17.02
C LEU A 137 -23.48 16.32 -17.41
N GLN A 138 -22.34 15.90 -17.95
CA GLN A 138 -21.29 16.82 -18.42
C GLN A 138 -21.81 17.75 -19.52
N ARG A 139 -22.53 17.22 -20.51
CA ARG A 139 -23.12 18.03 -21.60
C ARG A 139 -24.14 19.04 -21.06
N LYS A 140 -25.03 18.60 -20.16
CA LYS A 140 -26.03 19.48 -19.53
C LYS A 140 -25.38 20.55 -18.68
N ASN A 141 -24.37 20.21 -17.88
CA ASN A 141 -23.63 21.17 -17.07
C ASN A 141 -22.84 22.17 -17.93
N ALA A 142 -22.28 21.76 -19.07
CA ALA A 142 -21.62 22.67 -20.01
C ALA A 142 -22.61 23.69 -20.58
N ALA A 143 -23.78 23.24 -21.06
CA ALA A 143 -24.83 24.16 -21.55
C ALA A 143 -25.34 25.10 -20.44
N LEU A 144 -25.50 24.62 -19.21
CA LEU A 144 -25.85 25.46 -18.06
C LEU A 144 -24.75 26.48 -17.74
N ALA A 145 -23.48 26.10 -17.84
CA ALA A 145 -22.36 27.01 -17.62
C ALA A 145 -22.29 28.10 -18.71
N GLU A 146 -22.51 27.74 -19.98
CA GLU A 146 -22.57 28.69 -21.08
C GLU A 146 -23.71 29.71 -20.90
N THR A 147 -24.92 29.25 -20.53
CA THR A 147 -26.03 30.17 -20.24
C THR A 147 -25.77 31.05 -19.02
N ALA A 148 -25.17 30.52 -17.96
CA ALA A 148 -24.76 31.30 -16.80
C ALA A 148 -23.71 32.37 -17.16
N ALA A 149 -22.75 32.04 -18.03
CA ALA A 149 -21.75 32.99 -18.52
C ALA A 149 -22.39 34.12 -19.35
N LEU A 150 -23.34 33.80 -20.23
CA LEU A 150 -24.09 34.80 -20.99
C LEU A 150 -24.90 35.73 -20.08
N LEU A 151 -25.55 35.20 -19.05
CA LEU A 151 -26.27 36.00 -18.06
C LEU A 151 -25.34 36.90 -17.26
N ALA A 152 -24.15 36.41 -16.87
CA ALA A 152 -23.15 37.20 -16.17
C ALA A 152 -22.59 38.34 -17.04
N LEU A 153 -22.28 38.05 -18.31
CA LEU A 153 -21.86 39.06 -19.29
C LEU A 153 -22.92 40.13 -19.49
N LYS A 154 -24.19 39.72 -19.67
CA LYS A 154 -25.31 40.64 -19.75
C LYS A 154 -25.28 41.55 -18.52
N LYS A 155 -25.38 41.00 -17.31
CA LYS A 155 -25.37 41.78 -16.06
C LYS A 155 -24.25 42.82 -15.99
N ASN A 156 -23.02 42.47 -16.39
CA ASN A 156 -21.88 43.40 -16.36
C ASN A 156 -22.04 44.55 -17.35
N VAL A 157 -22.60 44.32 -18.54
CA VAL A 157 -22.90 45.36 -19.53
C VAL A 157 -23.94 46.35 -19.02
N TRP A 158 -24.97 45.88 -18.30
CA TRP A 158 -26.00 46.75 -17.72
C TRP A 158 -25.55 47.47 -16.43
N SER A 159 -24.47 47.00 -15.81
CA SER A 159 -23.96 47.54 -14.54
C SER A 159 -22.67 48.36 -14.67
N ALA A 160 -22.12 48.50 -15.88
CA ALA A 160 -20.95 49.35 -16.14
C ALA A 160 -21.32 50.84 -16.04
N PRO A 161 -20.59 51.66 -15.26
CA PRO A 161 -20.84 53.10 -15.21
C PRO A 161 -20.51 53.75 -16.56
N VAL A 162 -21.42 54.59 -17.06
CA VAL A 162 -21.21 55.41 -18.25
C VAL A 162 -19.98 56.30 -18.02
N VAL A 163 -18.86 55.98 -18.67
CA VAL A 163 -17.68 56.84 -18.67
C VAL A 163 -18.03 58.05 -19.54
N GLN A 164 -18.31 59.19 -18.89
CA GLN A 164 -18.41 60.47 -19.58
C GLN A 164 -17.07 60.79 -20.23
N VAL A 165 -17.03 60.72 -21.56
CA VAL A 165 -15.91 61.25 -22.35
C VAL A 165 -15.97 62.78 -22.26
N PRO A 166 -14.96 63.47 -21.71
CA PRO A 166 -15.00 64.92 -21.61
C PRO A 166 -14.92 65.53 -23.01
N SER A 167 -15.95 66.30 -23.37
CA SER A 167 -15.99 67.08 -24.61
C SER A 167 -14.91 68.15 -24.57
N ALA A 168 -13.86 67.98 -25.37
CA ALA A 168 -12.93 69.06 -25.69
C ALA A 168 -13.67 70.06 -26.58
N ARG A 169 -14.02 71.23 -26.03
CA ARG A 169 -14.48 72.38 -26.80
C ARG A 169 -13.27 73.07 -27.45
N CYS A 170 -13.41 73.41 -28.72
CA CYS A 170 -12.47 74.23 -29.50
C CYS A 170 -12.35 75.65 -28.93
#